data_AF-A0A1Y6MKZ4-F1
#
_entry.id   AF-A0A1Y6MKZ4-F1
#
_cell.length_a   1.000
_cell.length_b   1.000
_cell.length_c   1.000
_cell.angle_alpha   90.00
_cell.angle_beta   90.00
_cell.angle_gamma   90.00
#
_symmetry.space_group_name_H-M   'P 1'
#
loop_
_entity.id
_entity.type
_entity.pdbx_description
1 polymer ?
#
loop_
_entity_poly.entity_id
_entity_poly.type
_entity_poly.pdbx_seq_one_letter_code
_entity_poly.pdbx_strand_id
1 'polypeptide(L)'
;MKKTVFIASLLMAITLISPATYAKPSPNSATQSNITYYTLAPDITTNYIVNGNRLGYIRLQVDLMISDNNQLINIEHHAPLIRDTIISIISQQSEQQIKSLAGREKIRQLSKQKINQLLVAETGHAAINELLFTKYLYQ
;
A
#
# COMPACT_ATOMS: atom_id res chain seq x y z
N MET A 1 -33.37 -0.60 -67.94
CA MET A 1 -33.90 -0.63 -66.55
C MET A 1 -33.55 -1.90 -65.76
N LYS A 2 -33.13 -3.03 -66.38
CA LYS A 2 -32.80 -4.27 -65.65
C LYS A 2 -31.38 -4.31 -65.04
N LYS A 3 -30.41 -3.58 -65.60
CA LYS A 3 -29.01 -3.56 -65.11
C LYS A 3 -28.81 -2.69 -63.86
N THR A 4 -29.60 -1.63 -63.68
CA THR A 4 -29.53 -0.74 -62.51
C THR A 4 -30.15 -1.39 -61.26
N VAL A 5 -31.17 -2.23 -61.42
CA VAL A 5 -31.76 -3.03 -60.33
C VAL A 5 -30.79 -4.11 -59.84
N PHE A 6 -30.01 -4.71 -60.73
CA PHE A 6 -29.02 -5.73 -60.36
C PHE A 6 -27.83 -5.14 -59.56
N ILE A 7 -27.39 -3.93 -59.92
CA ILE A 7 -26.32 -3.23 -59.18
C ILE A 7 -26.81 -2.74 -57.81
N ALA A 8 -28.06 -2.26 -57.73
CA ALA A 8 -28.65 -1.86 -56.45
C ALA A 8 -28.87 -3.07 -55.49
N SER A 9 -29.22 -4.23 -56.04
CA SER A 9 -29.32 -5.47 -55.24
C SER A 9 -27.97 -6.00 -54.77
N LEU A 10 -26.88 -5.74 -55.51
CA LEU A 10 -25.53 -6.16 -55.15
C LEU A 10 -24.91 -5.24 -54.07
N LEU A 11 -25.27 -3.94 -54.05
CA LEU A 11 -24.84 -3.02 -52.98
C LEU A 11 -25.59 -3.23 -51.65
N MET A 12 -26.82 -3.74 -51.68
CA MET A 12 -27.61 -4.00 -50.47
C MET A 12 -27.24 -5.33 -49.77
N ALA A 13 -26.55 -6.24 -50.47
CA ALA A 13 -26.11 -7.52 -49.90
C ALA A 13 -24.77 -7.42 -49.13
N ILE A 14 -24.00 -6.35 -49.31
CA ILE A 14 -22.68 -6.18 -48.67
C ILE A 14 -22.79 -5.57 -47.26
N THR A 15 -23.91 -4.95 -46.91
CA THR A 15 -24.11 -4.33 -45.58
C THR A 15 -24.58 -5.29 -44.49
N LEU A 16 -24.84 -6.57 -44.82
CA LEU A 16 -25.32 -7.60 -43.88
C LEU A 16 -24.21 -8.48 -43.29
N ILE A 17 -22.94 -8.25 -43.67
CA ILE A 17 -21.77 -8.99 -43.15
C ILE A 17 -20.85 -8.04 -42.36
N SER A 18 -21.44 -7.28 -41.44
CA SER A 18 -20.65 -6.61 -40.41
C SER A 18 -20.27 -7.66 -39.36
N PRO A 19 -18.98 -7.96 -39.15
CA PRO A 19 -18.60 -8.77 -37.99
C PRO A 19 -18.97 -7.98 -36.74
N ALA A 20 -19.94 -8.48 -35.98
CA ALA A 20 -20.18 -8.02 -34.62
C ALA A 20 -18.90 -8.33 -33.84
N THR A 21 -18.00 -7.36 -33.75
CA THR A 21 -16.86 -7.41 -32.86
C THR A 21 -17.41 -7.33 -31.43
N TYR A 22 -17.64 -8.50 -30.84
CA TYR A 22 -17.87 -8.59 -29.41
C TYR A 22 -16.64 -8.00 -28.72
N ALA A 23 -16.80 -6.82 -28.14
CA ALA A 23 -15.84 -6.26 -27.22
C ALA A 23 -15.70 -7.24 -26.05
N LYS A 24 -14.64 -8.06 -26.09
CA LYS A 24 -14.25 -8.91 -24.97
C LYS A 24 -13.98 -7.97 -23.79
N PRO A 25 -14.69 -8.09 -22.66
CA PRO A 25 -14.37 -7.31 -21.48
C PRO A 25 -12.90 -7.56 -21.16
N SER A 26 -12.10 -6.50 -21.16
CA SER A 26 -10.72 -6.57 -20.68
C SER A 26 -10.78 -7.09 -19.23
N PRO A 27 -9.92 -8.04 -18.81
CA PRO A 27 -9.90 -8.53 -17.43
C PRO A 27 -9.41 -7.48 -16.43
N ASN A 28 -9.18 -6.24 -16.87
CA ASN A 28 -8.88 -5.10 -16.02
C ASN A 28 -10.14 -4.30 -15.69
N SER A 29 -11.19 -4.95 -15.20
CA SER A 29 -11.96 -4.32 -14.13
C SER A 29 -11.01 -4.24 -12.94
N ALA A 30 -10.15 -3.22 -12.95
CA ALA A 30 -9.42 -2.81 -11.76
C ALA A 30 -10.50 -2.55 -10.73
N THR A 31 -10.71 -3.53 -9.86
CA THR A 31 -11.46 -3.40 -8.63
C THR A 31 -10.90 -2.12 -8.03
N GLN A 32 -11.73 -1.08 -7.89
CA GLN A 32 -11.31 0.13 -7.19
C GLN A 32 -10.86 -0.35 -5.82
N SER A 33 -9.55 -0.53 -5.62
CA SER A 33 -9.02 -0.94 -4.33
C SER A 33 -9.30 0.27 -3.46
N ASN A 34 -10.25 0.14 -2.56
CA ASN A 34 -10.60 1.21 -1.65
C ASN A 34 -9.42 1.35 -0.69
N ILE A 35 -8.52 2.27 -1.01
CA ILE A 35 -7.36 2.60 -0.19
C ILE A 35 -7.89 3.30 1.07
N THR A 36 -7.52 2.77 2.23
CA THR A 36 -7.80 3.34 3.54
C THR A 36 -6.52 3.57 4.29
N TYR A 37 -6.49 4.67 5.05
CA TYR A 37 -5.38 5.03 5.91
C TYR A 37 -5.77 4.87 7.37
N TYR A 38 -4.95 4.14 8.12
CA TYR A 38 -5.09 4.00 9.56
C TYR A 38 -3.96 4.73 10.28
N THR A 39 -4.31 5.69 11.12
CA THR A 39 -3.34 6.42 11.95
C THR A 39 -3.10 5.68 13.24
N LEU A 40 -1.82 5.36 13.51
CA LEU A 40 -1.42 4.67 14.73
C LEU A 40 -1.35 5.66 15.90
N ALA A 41 -2.49 5.89 16.56
CA ALA A 41 -2.61 6.79 17.71
C ALA A 41 -2.37 6.05 19.05
N PRO A 42 -1.73 6.68 20.05
CA PRO A 42 -1.05 7.98 20.01
C PRO A 42 0.31 7.95 19.27
N ASP A 43 0.96 9.09 19.08
CA ASP A 43 2.34 9.17 18.55
C ASP A 43 3.28 8.23 19.35
N ILE A 44 4.19 7.55 18.65
CA ILE A 44 5.21 6.69 19.28
C ILE A 44 6.35 7.57 19.77
N THR A 45 6.68 7.50 21.06
CA THR A 45 7.92 8.08 21.60
C THR A 45 8.81 6.96 22.10
N THR A 46 10.05 6.88 21.62
CA THR A 46 11.02 5.84 22.00
C THR A 46 12.46 6.34 21.87
N ASN A 47 13.42 5.51 22.25
CA ASN A 47 14.84 5.82 22.20
C ASN A 47 15.53 5.23 20.96
N TYR A 48 16.75 5.68 20.68
CA TYR A 48 17.69 5.09 19.73
C TYR A 48 19.13 5.19 20.28
N ILE A 49 20.07 4.49 19.65
CA ILE A 49 21.46 4.39 20.14
C ILE A 49 22.26 5.62 19.69
N VAL A 50 22.77 6.38 20.66
CA VAL A 50 23.76 7.44 20.45
C VAL A 50 25.12 6.91 20.90
N ASN A 51 26.20 7.36 20.24
CA ASN A 51 27.57 6.91 20.52
C ASN A 51 27.87 6.83 22.04
N GLY A 52 28.45 5.70 22.47
CA GLY A 52 28.69 5.39 23.88
C GLY A 52 27.46 4.79 24.58
N ASN A 53 27.17 5.23 25.81
CA ASN A 53 26.05 4.75 26.64
C ASN A 53 24.87 5.73 26.70
N ARG A 54 24.75 6.65 25.73
CA ARG A 54 23.67 7.66 25.71
C ARG A 54 22.51 7.18 24.85
N LEU A 55 21.31 7.59 25.23
CA LEU A 55 20.09 7.36 24.47
C LEU A 55 19.61 8.68 23.88
N GLY A 56 19.36 8.68 22.57
CA GLY A 56 18.62 9.73 21.90
C GLY A 56 17.12 9.40 21.93
N TYR A 57 16.27 10.41 21.77
CA TYR A 57 14.81 10.23 21.76
C TYR A 57 14.22 10.64 20.42
N ILE A 58 13.19 9.93 20.00
CA ILE A 58 12.45 10.21 18.78
C ILE A 58 10.94 10.06 19.03
N ARG A 59 10.18 10.98 18.44
CA ARG A 59 8.73 10.96 18.34
C ARG A 59 8.30 10.76 16.88
N LEU A 60 7.48 9.74 16.66
CA LEU A 60 6.97 9.33 15.35
C LEU A 60 5.45 9.38 15.33
N GLN A 61 4.89 9.94 14.27
CA GLN A 61 3.50 9.67 13.88
C GLN A 61 3.54 8.77 12.65
N VAL A 62 2.77 7.68 12.70
CA VAL A 62 2.79 6.61 11.70
C VAL A 62 1.39 6.40 11.14
N ASP A 63 1.27 6.43 9.82
CA ASP A 63 0.04 6.12 9.10
C ASP A 63 0.27 4.87 8.23
N LEU A 64 -0.70 3.95 8.23
CA LEU A 64 -0.66 2.70 7.49
C LEU A 64 -1.64 2.78 6.32
N MET A 65 -1.15 2.57 5.10
CA MET A 65 -1.97 2.46 3.90
C MET A 65 -2.39 1.01 3.70
N ILE A 66 -3.69 0.80 3.56
CA ILE A 66 -4.34 -0.52 3.47
C ILE A 66 -5.21 -0.53 2.22
N SER A 67 -5.04 -1.50 1.31
CA SER A 67 -5.82 -1.59 0.06
C SER A 67 -7.16 -2.32 0.19
N ASP A 68 -7.37 -3.06 1.28
CA ASP A 68 -8.61 -3.80 1.55
C ASP A 68 -9.24 -3.30 2.85
N ASN A 69 -10.39 -2.62 2.74
CA ASN A 69 -11.16 -2.12 3.87
C ASN A 69 -11.50 -3.20 4.90
N ASN A 70 -11.64 -4.46 4.48
CA ASN A 70 -11.94 -5.56 5.41
C ASN A 70 -10.79 -5.85 6.38
N GLN A 71 -9.58 -5.38 6.08
CA GLN A 71 -8.40 -5.55 6.94
C GLN A 71 -8.30 -4.47 8.03
N LEU A 72 -9.10 -3.40 7.98
CA LEU A 72 -8.99 -2.31 8.94
C LEU A 72 -9.21 -2.78 10.38
N ILE A 73 -10.21 -3.62 10.61
CA ILE A 73 -10.51 -4.19 11.94
C ILE A 73 -9.33 -5.05 12.43
N ASN A 74 -8.70 -5.82 11.55
CA ASN A 74 -7.52 -6.61 11.89
C ASN A 74 -6.34 -5.72 12.27
N ILE A 75 -6.11 -4.63 11.53
CA ILE A 75 -5.04 -3.66 11.83
C ILE A 75 -5.30 -2.97 13.18
N GLU A 76 -6.54 -2.55 13.44
CA GLU A 76 -6.94 -1.96 14.72
C GLU A 76 -6.73 -2.92 15.89
N HIS A 77 -7.13 -4.19 15.73
CA HIS A 77 -6.96 -5.22 16.75
C HIS A 77 -5.48 -5.47 17.08
N HIS A 78 -4.61 -5.49 16.06
CA HIS A 78 -3.18 -5.74 16.21
C HIS A 78 -2.34 -4.46 16.36
N ALA A 79 -2.97 -3.28 16.50
CA ALA A 79 -2.26 -2.02 16.66
C ALA A 79 -1.18 -2.03 17.77
N PRO A 80 -1.39 -2.71 18.93
CA PRO A 80 -0.33 -2.86 19.93
C PRO A 80 0.92 -3.61 19.41
N LEU A 81 0.73 -4.72 18.69
CA LEU A 81 1.83 -5.50 18.10
C LEU A 81 2.59 -4.69 17.03
N ILE A 82 1.84 -3.95 16.20
CA ILE A 82 2.41 -3.07 15.18
C ILE A 82 3.27 -1.99 15.84
N ARG A 83 2.75 -1.36 16.91
CA ARG A 83 3.46 -0.34 17.69
C ARG A 83 4.74 -0.89 18.31
N ASP A 84 4.66 -2.04 18.98
CA ASP A 84 5.81 -2.69 19.60
C ASP A 84 6.92 -3.00 18.59
N THR A 85 6.53 -3.48 17.41
CA THR A 85 7.46 -3.74 16.30
C THR A 85 8.24 -2.48 15.90
N ILE A 86 7.55 -1.35 15.75
CA ILE A 86 8.19 -0.08 15.40
C ILE A 86 9.11 0.40 16.53
N ILE A 87 8.67 0.32 17.79
CA ILE A 87 9.49 0.67 18.96
C ILE A 87 10.78 -0.15 18.98
N SER A 88 10.66 -1.48 18.82
CA SER A 88 11.80 -2.40 18.82
C SER A 88 12.78 -2.06 17.69
N ILE A 89 12.29 -1.83 16.47
CA ILE A 89 13.14 -1.46 15.33
C ILE A 89 13.89 -0.16 15.60
N ILE A 90 13.19 0.87 16.07
CA ILE A 90 13.77 2.20 16.30
C ILE A 90 14.81 2.16 17.42
N SER A 91 14.55 1.41 18.49
CA SER A 91 15.47 1.27 19.64
C SER A 91 16.85 0.72 19.29
N GLN A 92 16.95 0.00 18.16
CA GLN A 92 18.19 -0.62 17.68
C GLN A 92 18.92 0.25 16.64
N GLN A 93 18.34 1.36 16.21
CA GLN A 93 18.96 2.21 15.19
C GLN A 93 20.05 3.09 15.79
N SER A 94 21.12 3.31 15.02
CA SER A 94 22.12 4.30 15.37
C SER A 94 21.65 5.72 15.04
N GLU A 95 22.23 6.71 15.72
CA GLU A 95 21.98 8.12 15.46
C GLU A 95 22.14 8.51 13.98
N GLN A 96 23.17 7.98 13.31
CA GLN A 96 23.40 8.24 11.89
C GLN A 96 22.25 7.70 11.01
N GLN A 97 21.69 6.53 11.33
CA GLN A 97 20.54 5.99 10.61
C GLN A 97 19.29 6.83 10.87
N ILE A 98 19.06 7.24 12.11
CA ILE A 98 17.89 8.04 12.49
C ILE A 98 17.89 9.42 11.80
N LYS A 99 19.04 10.10 11.75
CA LYS A 99 19.16 11.47 11.25
C LYS A 99 19.33 11.58 9.73
N SER A 100 19.67 10.49 9.03
CA SER A 100 19.87 10.51 7.58
C SER A 100 18.59 10.19 6.81
N LEU A 101 18.41 10.82 5.64
CA LEU A 101 17.26 10.56 4.77
C LEU A 101 17.21 9.10 4.30
N ALA A 102 18.36 8.55 3.90
CA ALA A 102 18.48 7.15 3.47
C ALA A 102 18.19 6.18 4.62
N GLY A 103 18.67 6.48 5.83
CA GLY A 103 18.39 5.68 7.01
C GLY A 103 16.90 5.70 7.38
N ARG A 104 16.26 6.88 7.36
CA ARG A 104 14.80 7.01 7.55
C ARG A 104 14.00 6.15 6.57
N GLU A 105 14.35 6.15 5.28
CA GLU A 105 13.66 5.32 4.29
C GLU A 105 13.91 3.83 4.54
N LYS A 106 15.15 3.45 4.86
CA LYS A 106 15.49 2.06 5.21
C LYS A 106 14.69 1.57 6.43
N ILE A 107 14.59 2.39 7.46
CA ILE A 107 13.79 2.12 8.67
C ILE A 107 12.32 1.96 8.29
N ARG A 108 11.77 2.85 7.46
CA ARG A 108 10.37 2.79 7.02
C ARG A 108 10.05 1.47 6.31
N GLN A 109 10.92 1.07 5.37
CA GLN A 109 10.78 -0.19 4.64
C GLN A 109 10.92 -1.40 5.55
N LEU A 110 11.91 -1.39 6.45
CA LEU A 110 12.11 -2.45 7.44
C LEU A 110 10.89 -2.62 8.34
N SER A 111 10.33 -1.51 8.84
CA SER A 111 9.10 -1.52 9.64
C SER A 111 7.95 -2.13 8.85
N LYS A 112 7.69 -1.66 7.62
CA LYS A 112 6.63 -2.23 6.76
C LYS A 112 6.81 -3.74 6.58
N GLN A 113 8.01 -4.17 6.24
CA GLN A 113 8.31 -5.58 6.01
C GLN A 113 8.08 -6.41 7.28
N LYS A 114 8.62 -5.97 8.42
CA LYS A 114 8.50 -6.71 9.69
C LYS A 114 7.08 -6.79 10.19
N ILE A 115 6.33 -5.70 10.09
CA ILE A 115 4.93 -5.70 10.49
C ILE A 115 4.12 -6.66 9.61
N ASN A 116 4.28 -6.63 8.28
CA ASN A 116 3.58 -7.59 7.41
C ASN A 116 3.98 -9.04 7.69
N GLN A 117 5.26 -9.31 7.99
CA GLN A 117 5.69 -10.66 8.40
C GLN A 117 4.95 -11.15 9.65
N LEU A 118 4.79 -10.27 10.64
CA LEU A 118 4.05 -10.59 11.87
C LEU A 118 2.55 -10.73 11.62
N LEU A 119 1.95 -9.84 10.84
CA LEU A 119 0.52 -9.93 10.50
C LEU A 119 0.22 -11.22 9.72
N VAL A 120 1.10 -11.67 8.83
CA VAL A 120 0.96 -12.97 8.17
C VAL A 120 1.02 -14.11 9.18
N ALA A 121 1.89 -14.05 10.19
CA ALA A 121 1.95 -15.08 11.23
C ALA A 121 0.67 -15.15 12.08
N GLU A 122 0.08 -13.99 12.42
CA GLU A 122 -1.13 -13.91 13.26
C GLU A 122 -2.44 -14.13 12.48
N THR A 123 -2.50 -13.69 11.23
CA THR A 123 -3.77 -13.60 10.45
C THR A 123 -3.75 -14.36 9.13
N GLY A 124 -2.59 -14.89 8.72
CA GLY A 124 -2.40 -15.57 7.44
C GLY A 124 -2.23 -14.64 6.23
N HIS A 125 -2.39 -13.32 6.39
CA HIS A 125 -2.39 -12.38 5.27
C HIS A 125 -1.55 -11.12 5.58
N ALA A 126 -0.93 -10.55 4.55
CA ALA A 126 -0.30 -9.23 4.64
C ALA A 126 -1.36 -8.15 4.40
N ALA A 127 -1.40 -7.13 5.25
CA ALA A 127 -2.46 -6.11 5.22
C ALA A 127 -1.94 -4.68 4.94
N ILE A 128 -0.63 -4.43 5.03
CA ILE A 128 -0.06 -3.08 4.89
C ILE A 128 0.61 -2.93 3.52
N ASN A 129 0.09 -2.03 2.70
CA ASN A 129 0.66 -1.69 1.40
C ASN A 129 1.84 -0.72 1.54
N GLU A 130 1.64 0.35 2.33
CA GLU A 130 2.67 1.34 2.65
C GLU A 130 2.61 1.75 4.12
N LEU A 131 3.77 2.08 4.68
CA LEU A 131 3.92 2.68 6.00
C LEU A 131 4.49 4.08 5.83
N LEU A 132 3.85 5.07 6.42
CA LEU A 132 4.19 6.49 6.27
C LEU A 132 4.62 7.07 7.60
N PHE A 133 5.75 7.76 7.63
CA PHE A 133 6.15 8.60 8.76
C PHE A 133 5.68 10.03 8.52
N THR A 134 4.55 10.42 9.10
CA THR A 134 3.95 11.76 8.94
C THR A 134 4.44 12.78 9.96
N LYS A 135 5.00 12.32 11.08
CA LYS A 135 5.90 13.11 11.94
C LYS A 135 7.14 12.29 12.25
N TYR A 136 8.29 12.96 12.28
CA TYR A 136 9.58 12.34 12.55
C TYR A 136 10.50 13.37 13.23
N LEU A 137 10.39 13.45 14.56
CA LEU A 137 11.08 14.46 15.38
C LEU A 137 12.05 13.78 16.33
N TYR A 138 13.32 14.12 16.26
CA TYR A 138 14.35 13.62 17.17
C TYR A 138 15.01 14.78 17.94
N GLN A 139 15.55 14.46 19.11
CA GLN A 139 16.38 15.34 19.93
C GLN A 139 17.84 14.89 19.88
#